data_AF-A0A8T0A1B4-F1
#
_entry.id   AF-A0A8T0A1B4-F1
#
_cell.length_a   1.000
_cell.length_b   1.000
_cell.length_c   1.000
_cell.angle_alpha   90.00
_cell.angle_beta   90.00
_cell.angle_gamma   90.00
#
_symmetry.space_group_name_H-M   'P 1'
#
loop_
_entity.id
_entity.type
_entity.pdbx_description
1 polymer ?
#
loop_
_entity_poly.entity_id
_entity_poly.type
_entity_poly.pdbx_seq_one_letter_code
_entity_poly.pdbx_strand_id
1 'polypeptide(L)'
;MSDHPSSSKNSNMQWMYEGTKSIVNREDYLLGKKIDRNFELFSDVVIKDKEEENQENFFKQKFLHNDPKTQKISALDVRTVRNEDPLVALKFQEEQRRRQMLENPLLKLKAQKILQKEFKKKMKKEEKKLKKKEKKMKELHTKNNKS
;
A
#
# COMPACT_ATOMS: atom_id res chain seq x y z
N MET A 1 -3.96 -11.90 -57.28
CA MET A 1 -3.12 -10.88 -56.61
C MET A 1 -3.95 -9.63 -56.49
N SER A 2 -4.28 -9.22 -55.27
CA SER A 2 -4.94 -7.95 -54.99
C SER A 2 -4.34 -7.40 -53.70
N ASP A 3 -3.32 -6.58 -53.84
CA ASP A 3 -2.73 -5.79 -52.78
C ASP A 3 -3.70 -4.65 -52.40
N HIS A 4 -4.00 -4.52 -51.11
CA HIS A 4 -4.57 -3.29 -50.55
C HIS A 4 -3.74 -2.81 -49.35
N PRO A 5 -3.57 -1.48 -49.19
CA PRO A 5 -2.45 -0.89 -48.49
C PRO A 5 -2.71 -0.67 -47.01
N SER A 6 -1.64 -0.87 -46.25
CA SER A 6 -1.28 -0.34 -44.93
C SER A 6 -2.21 0.67 -44.23
N SER A 7 -2.52 0.34 -42.97
CA SER A 7 -2.22 1.20 -41.81
C SER A 7 -2.90 2.58 -41.75
N SER A 8 -4.22 2.66 -41.86
CA SER A 8 -4.94 3.80 -41.24
C SER A 8 -5.00 3.58 -39.73
N LYS A 9 -3.95 4.07 -39.08
CA LYS A 9 -3.68 4.02 -37.64
C LYS A 9 -4.88 4.49 -36.84
N ASN A 10 -5.23 3.68 -35.84
CA ASN A 10 -6.15 3.97 -34.75
C ASN A 10 -5.60 5.06 -33.80
N SER A 11 -5.11 6.19 -34.32
CA SER A 11 -4.45 7.24 -33.54
C SER A 11 -5.35 7.82 -32.43
N ASN A 12 -6.66 7.76 -32.59
CA ASN A 12 -7.63 8.17 -31.56
C ASN A 12 -7.80 7.16 -30.41
N MET A 13 -7.25 5.95 -30.54
CA MET A 13 -7.25 4.93 -29.49
C MET A 13 -5.86 4.75 -28.87
N GLN A 14 -4.84 5.44 -29.41
CA GLN A 14 -3.48 5.38 -28.89
C GLN A 14 -3.44 5.76 -27.41
N TRP A 15 -4.09 6.84 -26.98
CA TRP A 15 -4.14 7.26 -25.56
C TRP A 15 -4.71 6.19 -24.61
N MET A 16 -5.58 5.30 -25.12
CA MET A 16 -6.17 4.21 -24.35
C MET A 16 -5.24 2.99 -24.24
N TYR A 17 -4.30 2.84 -25.18
CA TYR A 17 -3.36 1.72 -25.24
C TYR A 17 -1.90 2.12 -24.93
N GLU A 18 -1.60 3.42 -24.85
CA GLU A 18 -0.31 4.05 -24.51
C GLU A 18 -0.11 4.11 -22.99
N GLY A 19 -0.51 3.04 -22.30
CA GLY A 19 -0.04 2.76 -20.95
C GLY A 19 1.28 2.01 -20.98
N THR A 20 1.75 1.55 -19.82
CA THR A 20 2.91 0.62 -19.66
C THR A 20 2.83 -0.65 -20.51
N LYS A 21 1.68 -0.90 -21.14
CA LYS A 21 1.36 -1.95 -22.11
C LYS A 21 2.01 -1.76 -23.48
N SER A 22 2.50 -0.56 -23.83
CA SER A 22 3.13 -0.28 -25.13
C SER A 22 4.52 -0.91 -25.29
N ILE A 23 5.13 -1.35 -24.19
CA ILE A 23 6.45 -2.00 -24.18
C ILE A 23 6.41 -3.45 -24.69
N VAL A 24 5.22 -4.01 -24.89
CA VAL A 24 5.03 -5.38 -25.36
C VAL A 24 4.38 -5.37 -26.75
N ASN A 25 4.90 -6.21 -27.66
CA ASN A 25 4.37 -6.35 -29.01
C ASN A 25 3.01 -7.08 -29.01
N ARG A 26 1.93 -6.31 -28.96
CA ARG A 26 0.54 -6.80 -28.88
C ARG A 26 0.16 -7.73 -30.04
N GLU A 27 0.67 -7.44 -31.23
CA GLU A 27 0.38 -8.21 -32.44
C GLU A 27 0.87 -9.66 -32.31
N ASP A 28 2.03 -9.89 -31.69
CA ASP A 28 2.58 -11.23 -31.51
C ASP A 28 1.75 -12.07 -30.52
N TYR A 29 1.18 -11.45 -29.48
CA TYR A 29 0.30 -12.13 -28.53
C TYR A 29 -1.04 -12.53 -29.16
N LEU A 30 -1.66 -11.64 -29.94
CA LEU A 30 -2.93 -11.94 -30.62
C LEU A 30 -2.77 -13.02 -31.70
N LEU A 31 -1.59 -13.13 -32.29
CA LEU A 31 -1.24 -14.19 -33.24
C LEU A 31 -0.81 -15.49 -32.56
N GLY A 32 -0.89 -15.57 -31.22
CA GLY A 32 -0.57 -16.78 -30.45
C GLY A 32 0.91 -17.16 -30.47
N LYS A 33 1.81 -16.21 -30.76
CA LYS A 33 3.25 -16.48 -30.70
C LYS A 33 3.69 -16.58 -29.24
N LYS A 34 4.71 -17.40 -29.01
CA LYS A 34 5.37 -17.51 -27.71
C LYS A 34 5.90 -16.14 -27.27
N ILE A 35 5.39 -15.63 -26.16
CA ILE A 35 5.86 -14.41 -25.50
C ILE A 35 6.59 -14.76 -24.21
N ASP A 36 7.47 -13.85 -23.77
CA ASP A 36 8.25 -14.04 -22.55
C ASP A 36 7.35 -14.09 -21.30
N ARG A 37 7.70 -14.94 -20.33
CA ARG A 37 6.98 -15.16 -19.08
C ARG A 37 6.95 -13.89 -18.20
N ASN A 38 7.86 -12.95 -18.43
CA ASN A 38 7.85 -11.61 -17.83
C ASN A 38 6.59 -10.78 -18.17
N PHE A 39 5.77 -11.23 -19.13
CA PHE A 39 4.49 -10.60 -19.48
C PHE A 39 3.45 -10.61 -18.35
N GLU A 40 3.40 -11.68 -17.54
CA GLU A 40 2.43 -11.80 -16.44
C GLU A 40 2.57 -10.68 -15.41
N LEU A 41 3.79 -10.14 -15.27
CA LEU A 41 4.12 -9.04 -14.35
C LEU A 41 3.39 -7.73 -14.69
N PHE A 42 2.97 -7.57 -15.94
CA PHE A 42 2.26 -6.40 -16.47
C PHE A 42 0.81 -6.71 -16.86
N SER A 43 0.29 -7.86 -16.46
CA SER A 43 -1.10 -8.23 -16.69
C SER A 43 -2.06 -7.42 -15.80
N ASP A 44 -3.25 -7.14 -16.31
CA ASP A 44 -4.29 -6.35 -15.62
C ASP A 44 -4.69 -6.89 -14.25
N VAL A 45 -4.46 -8.19 -14.01
CA VAL A 45 -4.73 -8.85 -12.72
C VAL A 45 -3.69 -8.43 -11.68
N VAL A 46 -2.40 -8.46 -12.04
CA VAL A 46 -1.30 -8.10 -11.12
C VAL A 46 -1.21 -6.59 -10.91
N ILE A 47 -1.60 -5.79 -11.92
CA ILE A 47 -1.60 -4.33 -11.81
C ILE A 47 -2.74 -3.85 -10.90
N LYS A 48 -3.95 -4.41 -10.98
CA LYS A 48 -5.05 -4.03 -10.08
C LYS A 48 -4.72 -4.28 -8.61
N ASP A 49 -4.16 -5.46 -8.30
CA ASP A 49 -3.75 -5.80 -6.94
C ASP A 49 -2.67 -4.84 -6.41
N LYS A 50 -1.73 -4.44 -7.27
CA LYS A 50 -0.69 -3.45 -6.93
C LYS A 50 -1.24 -2.02 -6.87
N GLU A 51 -2.21 -1.65 -7.69
CA GLU A 51 -2.81 -0.31 -7.68
C GLU A 51 -3.66 -0.08 -6.43
N GLU A 52 -4.40 -1.08 -5.94
CA GLU A 52 -5.10 -0.99 -4.65
C GLU A 52 -4.12 -0.85 -3.48
N GLU A 53 -3.04 -1.65 -3.47
CA GLU A 53 -1.99 -1.55 -2.45
C GLU A 53 -1.23 -0.22 -2.54
N ASN A 54 -1.00 0.29 -3.75
CA ASN A 54 -0.28 1.54 -3.99
C ASN A 54 -1.16 2.78 -3.75
N GLN A 55 -2.49 2.71 -3.92
CA GLN A 55 -3.42 3.78 -3.52
C GLN A 55 -3.47 3.93 -1.99
N GLU A 56 -3.53 2.81 -1.26
CA GLU A 56 -3.41 2.83 0.21
C GLU A 56 -2.05 3.40 0.66
N ASN A 57 -0.96 3.04 -0.03
CA ASN A 57 0.38 3.52 0.31
C ASN A 57 0.63 4.96 -0.13
N PHE A 58 0.04 5.43 -1.24
CA PHE A 58 0.12 6.80 -1.72
C PHE A 58 -0.58 7.77 -0.77
N PHE A 59 -1.75 7.38 -0.25
CA PHE A 59 -2.39 8.13 0.83
C PHE A 59 -1.50 8.18 2.07
N LYS A 60 -0.95 7.05 2.52
CA LYS A 60 -0.05 7.00 3.70
C LYS A 60 1.25 7.81 3.50
N GLN A 61 1.82 7.82 2.30
CA GLN A 61 3.08 8.53 1.99
C GLN A 61 2.87 10.06 1.89
N LYS A 62 1.72 10.51 1.35
CA LYS A 62 1.34 11.95 1.32
C LYS A 62 1.14 12.54 2.72
N PHE A 63 0.76 11.74 3.72
CA PHE A 63 0.62 12.20 5.11
C PHE A 63 1.93 12.22 5.90
N LEU A 64 2.96 11.48 5.45
CA LEU A 64 4.27 11.42 6.10
C LEU A 64 5.28 12.40 5.49
N HIS A 65 5.08 12.82 4.23
CA HIS A 65 5.87 13.87 3.60
C HIS A 65 5.19 15.24 3.75
N ASN A 66 5.17 15.76 4.98
CA ASN A 66 5.00 17.19 5.22
C ASN A 66 6.27 17.91 4.74
N ASP A 67 6.39 18.03 3.42
CA ASP A 67 7.39 18.84 2.74
C ASP A 67 7.12 20.32 3.09
N PRO A 68 8.11 21.09 3.62
CA PRO A 68 7.94 22.51 3.96
C PRO A 68 7.63 23.41 2.75
N LYS A 69 7.48 22.84 1.54
CA LYS A 69 7.11 23.53 0.30
C LYS A 69 5.60 23.67 0.07
N THR A 70 4.76 23.22 0.98
CA THR A 70 3.30 23.53 0.99
C THR A 70 2.98 24.96 1.45
N GLN A 71 3.97 25.86 1.48
CA GLN A 71 3.80 27.31 1.67
C GLN A 71 3.16 28.04 0.46
N LYS A 72 2.67 27.32 -0.56
CA LYS A 72 1.69 27.89 -1.50
C LYS A 72 0.29 27.75 -0.88
N ILE A 73 0.11 28.42 0.25
CA ILE A 73 -1.18 28.60 0.91
C ILE A 73 -2.05 29.33 -0.11
N SER A 74 -3.22 28.78 -0.45
CA SER A 74 -4.17 29.47 -1.33
C SER A 74 -4.42 30.87 -0.78
N ALA A 75 -4.66 31.87 -1.64
CA ALA A 75 -4.91 33.24 -1.20
C ALA A 75 -6.16 33.40 -0.31
N LEU A 76 -6.97 32.35 -0.14
CA LEU A 76 -8.11 32.30 0.77
C LEU A 76 -7.68 31.97 2.21
N ASP A 77 -8.33 32.62 3.18
CA ASP A 77 -8.20 32.29 4.60
C ASP A 77 -8.57 30.82 4.83
N VAL A 78 -7.76 30.12 5.64
CA VAL A 78 -7.96 28.71 5.99
C VAL A 78 -9.30 28.49 6.68
N ARG A 79 -9.84 29.51 7.38
CA ARG A 79 -11.21 29.45 7.93
C ARG A 79 -12.27 29.40 6.83
N THR A 80 -12.13 30.26 5.83
CA THR A 80 -13.00 30.31 4.64
C THR A 80 -12.97 28.99 3.89
N VAL A 81 -11.76 28.47 3.58
CA VAL A 81 -11.61 27.16 2.90
C VAL A 81 -12.29 26.04 3.69
N ARG A 82 -12.16 26.02 5.03
CA ARG A 82 -12.78 24.96 5.84
C ARG A 82 -14.31 25.03 5.90
N ASN A 83 -14.89 26.23 5.80
CA ASN A 83 -16.31 26.44 5.99
C ASN A 83 -17.08 26.41 4.66
N GLU A 84 -16.46 26.88 3.58
CA GLU A 84 -17.12 27.04 2.27
C GLU A 84 -16.86 25.87 1.33
N ASP A 85 -15.71 25.18 1.45
CA ASP A 85 -15.46 23.97 0.67
C ASP A 85 -16.14 22.76 1.36
N PRO A 86 -17.15 22.13 0.73
CA PRO A 86 -17.90 21.02 1.32
C PRO A 86 -17.03 19.78 1.58
N LEU A 87 -16.01 19.53 0.75
CA LEU A 87 -15.11 18.39 0.92
C LEU A 87 -14.16 18.63 2.09
N VAL A 88 -13.66 19.86 2.21
CA VAL A 88 -12.80 20.24 3.34
C VAL A 88 -13.60 20.24 4.65
N ALA A 89 -14.84 20.72 4.64
CA ALA A 89 -15.72 20.69 5.80
C ALA A 89 -15.97 19.26 6.30
N LEU A 90 -16.29 18.33 5.39
CA LEU A 90 -16.48 16.91 5.71
C LEU A 90 -15.21 16.29 6.30
N LYS A 91 -14.06 16.51 5.66
CA LYS A 91 -12.77 16.01 6.14
C LYS A 91 -12.43 16.56 7.52
N PHE A 92 -12.67 17.85 7.74
CA PHE A 92 -12.44 18.49 9.03
C PHE A 92 -13.34 17.89 10.10
N GLN A 93 -14.64 17.70 9.83
CA GLN A 93 -15.56 17.07 10.78
C GLN A 93 -15.16 15.63 11.12
N GLU A 94 -14.75 14.85 10.12
CA GLU A 94 -14.24 13.50 10.35
C GLU A 94 -12.99 13.52 11.24
N GLU A 95 -12.04 14.40 10.94
CA GLU A 95 -10.82 14.54 11.75
C GLU A 95 -11.13 14.97 13.18
N GLN A 96 -12.06 15.92 13.37
CA GLN A 96 -12.50 16.35 14.71
C GLN A 96 -13.15 15.21 15.49
N ARG A 97 -14.03 14.42 14.86
CA ARG A 97 -14.64 13.25 15.49
C ARG A 97 -13.57 12.24 15.91
N ARG A 98 -12.58 12.00 15.04
CA ARG A 98 -11.44 11.11 15.33
C ARG A 98 -10.63 11.61 16.52
N ARG A 99 -10.37 12.92 16.60
CA ARG A 99 -9.66 13.55 17.73
C ARG A 99 -10.45 13.41 19.02
N GLN A 100 -11.75 13.73 19.02
CA GLN A 100 -12.61 13.62 20.20
C GLN A 100 -12.64 12.18 20.77
N MET A 101 -12.70 11.17 19.90
CA MET A 101 -12.63 9.77 20.33
C MET A 101 -11.30 9.42 20.99
N LEU A 102 -10.19 10.02 20.53
CA LEU A 102 -8.84 9.74 21.02
C LEU A 102 -8.48 10.58 22.26
N GLU A 103 -8.98 11.81 22.35
CA GLU A 103 -8.82 12.70 23.50
C GLU A 103 -9.64 12.25 24.70
N ASN A 104 -10.69 11.44 24.49
CA ASN A 104 -11.46 10.85 25.58
C ASN A 104 -10.53 10.00 26.48
N PRO A 105 -10.27 10.43 27.73
CA PRO A 105 -9.30 9.78 28.61
C PRO A 105 -9.71 8.35 28.97
N LEU A 106 -11.01 8.06 29.05
CA LEU A 106 -11.51 6.72 29.32
C LEU A 106 -11.26 5.77 28.13
N LEU A 107 -11.50 6.24 26.90
CA LEU A 107 -11.21 5.45 25.70
C LEU A 107 -9.70 5.24 25.53
N LYS A 108 -8.88 6.27 25.77
CA LYS A 108 -7.42 6.18 25.76
C LYS A 108 -6.90 5.15 26.77
N LEU A 109 -7.41 5.17 28.01
CA LEU A 109 -7.06 4.19 29.03
C LEU A 109 -7.47 2.75 28.63
N LYS A 110 -8.66 2.57 28.03
CA LYS A 110 -9.09 1.26 27.52
C LYS A 110 -8.16 0.76 26.41
N ALA A 111 -7.85 1.60 25.42
CA ALA A 111 -6.92 1.27 24.34
C ALA A 111 -5.52 0.91 24.87
N GLN A 112 -4.99 1.69 25.82
CA GLN A 112 -3.71 1.41 26.46
C GLN A 112 -3.70 0.06 27.19
N LYS A 113 -4.77 -0.27 27.93
CA LYS A 113 -4.90 -1.58 28.61
C LYS A 113 -4.89 -2.74 27.63
N ILE A 114 -5.58 -2.63 26.49
CA ILE A 114 -5.60 -3.65 25.44
C ILE A 114 -4.20 -3.83 24.86
N LEU A 115 -3.54 -2.73 24.47
CA LEU A 115 -2.17 -2.75 23.94
C LEU A 115 -1.17 -3.37 24.91
N GLN A 116 -1.23 -2.99 26.19
CA GLN A 116 -0.37 -3.59 27.22
C GLN A 116 -0.61 -5.09 27.37
N LYS A 117 -1.86 -5.54 27.29
CA LYS A 117 -2.22 -6.97 27.40
C LYS A 117 -1.65 -7.76 26.21
N GLU A 118 -1.76 -7.23 25.00
CA GLU A 118 -1.20 -7.86 23.80
C GLU A 118 0.33 -7.87 23.80
N PHE A 119 0.97 -6.78 24.23
CA PHE A 119 2.44 -6.73 24.36
C PHE A 119 2.94 -7.76 25.39
N LYS A 120 2.30 -7.86 26.56
CA LYS A 120 2.61 -8.87 27.58
C LYS A 120 2.45 -10.30 27.04
N LYS A 121 1.39 -10.57 26.26
CA LYS A 121 1.19 -11.87 25.62
C LYS A 121 2.30 -12.19 24.61
N LYS A 122 2.70 -11.22 23.78
CA LYS A 122 3.79 -11.38 22.80
C LYS A 122 5.12 -11.66 23.49
N MET A 123 5.49 -10.86 24.48
CA MET A 123 6.72 -11.04 25.28
C MET A 123 6.77 -12.42 25.94
N LYS A 124 5.67 -12.87 26.58
CA LYS A 124 5.60 -14.20 27.19
C LYS A 124 5.72 -15.34 26.16
N LYS A 125 5.20 -15.15 24.95
CA LYS A 125 5.35 -16.12 23.85
C LYS A 125 6.80 -16.19 23.37
N GLU A 126 7.46 -15.05 23.22
CA GLU A 126 8.87 -14.99 22.81
C GLU A 126 9.80 -15.58 23.87
N GLU A 127 9.60 -15.26 25.14
CA GLU A 127 10.37 -15.83 26.25
C GLU A 127 10.26 -17.36 26.29
N LYS A 128 9.05 -17.90 26.11
CA LYS A 128 8.83 -19.36 26.01
C LYS A 128 9.54 -19.97 24.81
N LYS A 129 9.54 -19.30 23.65
CA LYS A 129 10.27 -19.75 22.45
C LYS A 129 11.78 -19.77 22.71
N LEU A 130 12.31 -18.72 23.34
CA LEU A 130 13.74 -18.62 23.66
C LEU A 130 14.16 -19.73 24.64
N LYS A 131 13.41 -19.91 25.74
CA LYS A 131 13.64 -21.00 26.70
C LYS A 131 13.61 -22.39 26.04
N LYS A 132 12.69 -22.62 25.10
CA LYS A 132 12.61 -23.89 24.35
C LYS A 132 13.83 -24.09 23.44
N LYS A 133 14.31 -23.03 22.79
CA LYS A 133 15.54 -23.08 21.97
C LYS A 133 16.76 -23.37 22.84
N GLU A 134 16.90 -22.70 23.98
CA GLU A 134 18.02 -22.89 24.90
C GLU A 134 18.08 -24.33 25.44
N LYS A 135 16.93 -24.92 25.82
CA LYS A 135 16.86 -26.34 26.24
C LYS A 135 17.32 -27.29 25.13
N LYS A 136 16.87 -27.08 23.88
CA LYS A 136 17.31 -27.88 22.73
C LYS A 136 18.81 -27.78 22.49
N MET A 137 19.38 -26.59 22.60
CA MET A 137 20.83 -26.39 22.44
C MET A 137 21.62 -27.13 23.53
N LYS A 138 21.15 -27.08 24.78
CA LYS A 138 21.77 -27.84 25.89
C LYS A 138 21.69 -29.35 25.67
N GLU A 139 20.55 -29.87 25.23
CA GLU A 139 20.38 -31.30 24.91
C GLU A 139 21.28 -31.78 23.75
N LEU A 140 21.51 -30.93 22.74
CA LEU A 140 22.45 -31.23 21.66
C LEU A 140 23.89 -31.26 22.15
N HIS A 141 24.28 -30.30 23.00
CA HIS A 141 25.62 -30.24 23.54
C HIS A 141 25.94 -31.43 24.45
N THR A 142 24.99 -31.89 25.28
CA THR A 142 25.20 -33.06 26.14
C THR A 142 25.27 -34.38 25.37
N LYS A 143 24.55 -34.51 24.25
CA LYS A 143 24.64 -35.69 23.37
C LYS A 143 26.01 -35.79 22.69
N ASN A 144 26.53 -34.67 22.20
CA ASN A 144 27.83 -34.65 21.52
C ASN A 144 29.01 -34.95 22.46
N ASN A 145 28.90 -34.64 23.76
CA ASN A 145 29.95 -34.95 24.74
C ASN A 145 29.88 -36.38 25.31
N LYS A 146 28.90 -37.20 24.89
CA LYS A 146 28.67 -38.56 25.37
C LYS A 146 29.00 -39.65 24.33
N SER A 147 29.27 -39.25 23.08
CA SER A 147 29.83 -40.09 22.00
C SER A 147 31.33 -39.89 21.91
#